data_AF-A0A7R9JP45-F1
#
_entry.id   AF-A0A7R9JP45-F1
#
_cell.length_a   1.000
_cell.length_b   1.000
_cell.length_c   1.000
_cell.angle_alpha   90.00
_cell.angle_beta   90.00
_cell.angle_gamma   90.00
#
_symmetry.space_group_name_H-M   'P 1'
#
loop_
_entity.id
_entity.type
_entity.pdbx_description
1 polymer ?
#
loop_
_entity_poly.entity_id
_entity_poly.type
_entity_poly.pdbx_seq_one_letter_code
_entity_poly.pdbx_strand_id
1 'polypeptide(L)'
;MQSSRALGQHGYEGYQPCAVLAVLVARLTEPKLKSLFSELKIHDKEELLWKKLKTEGKDKEGLKEAEMRKKLIGIMSTYGLLEHFEDMQDPKQVKQHKAFNGASDKHINKSLFKDKKLNKLWDKAETGGFTAEELQALKEEFTHHQEKIDQYHSLLDQVESKSDDKEANSVDDALDRFNTIQEMEEPGKDYLHKANLLRDRHRDIRDGYDRLHRIAAKGPNSKEFIEPKVQGLWTIAVNADFTAEELESLRVELMHYENRLLKLRHMHAEAELGSNRRSGKESMVGKTEGLQMMEDNIKKQARKVEKLHFDLETKIMQRHIEL
;
A
#
# COMPACT_ATOMS: atom_id res chain seq x y z
N MET A 1 -35.69 71.57 11.29
CA MET A 1 -34.26 71.53 10.91
C MET A 1 -33.52 70.71 11.95
N GLN A 2 -32.78 69.69 11.49
CA GLN A 2 -31.54 69.08 12.05
C GLN A 2 -31.58 68.58 13.52
N SER A 3 -31.50 67.25 13.77
CA SER A 3 -30.26 66.42 13.85
C SER A 3 -29.46 66.74 15.13
N SER A 4 -28.97 65.84 16.00
CA SER A 4 -28.80 64.39 16.02
C SER A 4 -28.40 63.97 17.46
N ARG A 5 -28.73 62.71 17.82
CA ARG A 5 -27.98 61.72 18.64
C ARG A 5 -27.15 62.15 19.87
N ALA A 6 -27.43 61.51 21.01
CA ALA A 6 -26.43 60.68 21.72
C ALA A 6 -27.13 59.62 22.58
N LEU A 7 -26.95 58.34 22.21
CA LEU A 7 -27.46 57.16 22.91
C LEU A 7 -26.37 56.63 23.85
N GLY A 8 -26.75 56.55 25.13
CA GLY A 8 -26.58 55.40 26.02
C GLY A 8 -25.25 54.66 26.00
N GLN A 9 -24.43 54.98 27.00
CA GLN A 9 -23.40 54.09 27.53
C GLN A 9 -24.07 52.89 28.22
N HIS A 10 -23.78 51.68 27.78
CA HIS A 10 -23.85 50.49 28.63
C HIS A 10 -22.57 49.69 28.47
N GLY A 11 -21.92 49.45 29.60
CA GLY A 11 -20.60 48.84 29.71
C GLY A 11 -20.59 47.41 29.20
N TYR A 12 -19.63 47.14 28.33
CA TYR A 12 -19.13 45.80 28.09
C TYR A 12 -17.86 45.65 28.93
N GLU A 13 -17.97 44.89 30.01
CA GLU A 13 -16.83 44.38 30.76
C GLU A 13 -15.91 43.64 29.79
N GLY A 14 -14.68 44.14 29.68
CA GLY A 14 -13.68 43.61 28.78
C GLY A 14 -13.26 42.21 29.20
N TYR A 15 -13.69 41.22 28.42
CA TYR A 15 -12.99 39.94 28.33
C TYR A 15 -11.54 40.23 27.94
N GLN A 16 -10.61 40.05 28.88
CA GLN A 16 -9.18 40.20 28.65
C GLN A 16 -8.67 39.11 27.69
N PRO A 17 -8.27 39.44 26.44
CA PRO A 17 -7.68 38.47 25.53
C PRO A 17 -6.25 38.07 25.97
N CYS A 18 -5.61 38.88 26.82
CA CYS A 18 -4.22 38.69 27.24
C CYS A 18 -4.04 37.58 28.28
N ALA A 19 -5.01 37.33 29.16
CA ALA A 19 -4.85 36.33 30.22
C ALA A 19 -4.80 34.90 29.64
N VAL A 20 -5.65 34.60 28.65
CA VAL A 20 -5.70 33.27 28.02
C VAL A 20 -4.44 33.01 27.20
N LEU A 21 -4.00 33.98 26.38
CA LEU A 21 -2.77 33.86 25.59
C LEU A 21 -1.51 33.72 26.46
N ALA A 22 -1.44 34.43 27.61
CA ALA A 22 -0.32 34.31 28.53
C ALA A 22 -0.26 32.94 29.22
N VAL A 23 -1.40 32.38 29.62
CA VAL A 23 -1.48 31.02 30.20
C VAL A 23 -1.14 29.94 29.16
N LEU A 24 -1.50 30.16 27.90
CA LEU A 24 -1.27 29.22 26.78
C LEU A 24 0.21 29.02 26.43
N VAL A 25 1.02 30.09 26.47
CA VAL A 25 2.46 30.02 26.15
C VAL A 25 3.25 29.30 27.25
N ALA A 26 2.77 29.31 28.49
CA ALA A 26 3.48 28.73 29.63
C ALA A 26 3.27 27.21 29.82
N ARG A 27 2.19 26.62 29.28
CA ARG A 27 1.79 25.23 29.59
C ARG A 27 1.88 24.24 28.41
N LEU A 28 1.89 24.69 27.16
CA LEU A 28 1.79 23.82 25.97
C LEU A 28 3.10 23.76 25.19
N THR A 29 3.45 22.57 24.67
CA THR A 29 4.59 22.40 23.77
C THR A 29 4.34 23.11 22.43
N GLU A 30 5.39 23.67 21.82
CA GLU A 30 5.31 24.44 20.56
C GLU A 30 4.45 23.82 19.43
N PRO A 31 4.49 22.48 19.17
CA PRO A 31 3.60 21.87 18.18
C PRO A 31 2.13 21.85 18.60
N LYS A 32 1.82 21.65 19.89
CA LYS A 32 0.44 21.70 20.40
C LYS A 32 -0.12 23.12 20.34
N LEU A 33 0.73 24.12 20.58
CA LEU A 33 0.38 25.53 20.46
C LEU A 33 0.04 25.92 19.02
N LYS A 34 0.83 25.47 18.03
CA LYS A 34 0.54 25.68 16.60
C LYS A 34 -0.77 25.00 16.18
N SER A 35 -1.03 23.78 16.65
CA SER A 35 -2.27 23.04 16.40
C SER A 35 -3.48 23.78 16.97
N LEU A 36 -3.44 24.16 18.25
CA LEU A 36 -4.50 24.92 18.91
C LEU A 36 -4.75 26.27 18.23
N PHE A 37 -3.69 27.00 17.87
CA PHE A 37 -3.84 28.28 17.17
C PHE A 37 -4.53 28.12 15.82
N SER A 38 -4.23 27.04 15.09
CA SER A 38 -4.91 26.75 13.82
C SER A 38 -6.39 26.41 14.02
N GLU A 39 -6.72 25.61 15.03
CA GLU A 39 -8.10 25.23 15.35
C GLU A 39 -8.93 26.41 15.86
N LEU A 40 -8.35 27.26 16.71
CA LEU A 40 -8.99 28.48 17.21
C LEU A 40 -9.23 29.49 16.08
N LYS A 41 -8.27 29.65 15.15
CA LYS A 41 -8.44 30.51 13.98
C LYS A 41 -9.56 30.05 13.04
N ILE A 42 -9.81 28.75 12.96
CA ILE A 42 -10.93 28.18 12.20
C ILE A 42 -12.24 28.46 12.95
N HIS A 43 -12.26 28.24 14.27
CA HIS A 43 -13.41 28.54 15.13
C HIS A 43 -13.81 30.03 15.05
N ASP A 44 -12.86 30.95 15.12
CA ASP A 44 -13.10 32.41 14.98
C ASP A 44 -13.79 32.77 13.65
N LYS A 45 -13.39 32.12 12.55
CA LYS A 45 -14.03 32.33 11.23
C LYS A 45 -15.47 31.84 11.24
N GLU A 46 -15.72 30.65 11.80
CA GLU A 46 -17.06 30.10 11.94
C GLU A 46 -17.93 30.98 12.85
N GLU A 47 -17.37 31.55 13.92
CA GLU A 47 -18.08 32.45 14.84
C GLU A 47 -18.44 33.77 14.15
N LEU A 48 -17.54 34.35 13.35
CA LEU A 48 -17.83 35.55 12.55
C LEU A 48 -18.98 35.29 11.56
N LEU A 49 -19.01 34.13 10.91
CA LEU A 49 -20.09 33.74 10.01
C LEU A 49 -21.41 33.55 10.76
N TRP A 50 -21.37 32.91 11.93
CA TRP A 50 -22.55 32.76 12.77
C TRP A 50 -23.06 34.11 13.28
N LYS A 51 -22.20 35.04 13.72
CA LYS A 51 -22.59 36.40 14.14
C LYS A 51 -23.31 37.15 13.02
N LYS A 52 -22.81 37.07 11.78
CA LYS A 52 -23.50 37.62 10.60
C LYS A 52 -24.88 36.98 10.40
N LEU A 53 -24.95 35.65 10.49
CA LEU A 53 -26.19 34.90 10.34
C LEU A 53 -27.21 35.20 11.46
N LYS A 54 -26.73 35.51 12.68
CA LYS A 54 -27.52 35.98 13.81
C LYS A 54 -28.08 37.39 13.58
N THR A 55 -27.29 38.30 13.01
CA THR A 55 -27.80 39.64 12.63
C THR A 55 -28.86 39.59 11.54
N GLU A 56 -28.83 38.56 10.69
CA GLU A 56 -29.86 38.29 9.67
C GLU A 56 -31.13 37.61 10.24
N GLY A 57 -31.18 37.31 11.54
CA GLY A 57 -32.35 36.76 12.22
C GLY A 57 -32.72 35.32 11.84
N LYS A 58 -31.80 34.58 11.20
CA LYS A 58 -32.01 33.21 10.67
C LYS A 58 -31.76 32.10 11.70
N ASP A 59 -31.32 32.43 12.91
CA ASP A 59 -31.06 31.47 14.00
C ASP A 59 -31.91 31.82 15.23
N LYS A 60 -33.24 31.58 15.14
CA LYS A 60 -34.19 31.86 16.23
C LYS A 60 -34.18 30.79 17.33
N GLU A 61 -33.74 29.57 16.99
CA GLU A 61 -33.71 28.41 17.91
C GLU A 61 -32.35 28.26 18.64
N GLY A 62 -31.34 29.07 18.31
CA GLY A 62 -30.04 29.06 18.99
C GLY A 62 -29.23 27.78 18.81
N LEU A 63 -29.61 26.93 17.85
CA LEU A 63 -28.96 25.64 17.60
C LEU A 63 -27.52 25.83 17.13
N LYS A 64 -27.27 26.80 16.26
CA LYS A 64 -25.91 27.10 15.79
C LYS A 64 -25.08 27.74 16.89
N GLU A 65 -25.68 28.55 17.76
CA GLU A 65 -25.00 29.10 18.93
C GLU A 65 -24.53 27.97 19.88
N ALA A 66 -25.41 27.02 20.18
CA ALA A 66 -25.09 25.88 21.03
C ALA A 66 -24.00 24.98 20.42
N GLU A 67 -24.01 24.78 19.09
CA GLU A 67 -22.97 24.05 18.39
C GLU A 67 -21.61 24.75 18.46
N MET A 68 -21.57 26.07 18.23
CA MET A 68 -20.34 26.86 18.33
C MET A 68 -19.74 26.85 19.73
N ARG A 69 -20.59 26.93 20.77
CA ARG A 69 -20.17 26.80 22.18
C ARG A 69 -19.64 25.40 22.48
N LYS A 70 -20.31 24.33 22.01
CA LYS A 70 -19.83 22.94 22.16
C LYS A 70 -18.49 22.71 21.49
N LYS A 71 -18.29 23.23 20.28
CA LYS A 71 -17.00 23.17 19.57
C LYS A 71 -15.88 23.85 20.37
N LEU A 72 -16.14 25.04 20.91
CA LEU A 72 -15.17 25.77 21.72
C LEU A 72 -14.82 25.00 23.01
N ILE A 73 -15.83 24.51 23.72
CA ILE A 73 -15.63 23.68 24.93
C ILE A 73 -14.83 22.42 24.61
N GLY A 74 -15.09 21.79 23.46
CA GLY A 74 -14.36 20.64 22.98
C GLY A 74 -12.88 20.93 22.75
N ILE A 75 -12.56 22.03 22.05
CA ILE A 75 -11.18 22.49 21.85
C ILE A 75 -10.54 22.82 23.20
N MET A 76 -11.22 23.56 24.07
CA MET A 76 -10.67 23.90 25.39
C MET A 76 -10.42 22.64 26.25
N SER A 77 -11.28 21.63 26.16
CA SER A 77 -11.12 20.34 26.86
C SER A 77 -9.93 19.54 26.33
N THR A 78 -9.75 19.43 25.01
CA THR A 78 -8.66 18.63 24.42
C THR A 78 -7.27 19.15 24.78
N TYR A 79 -7.12 20.46 25.02
CA TYR A 79 -5.87 21.07 25.44
C TYR A 79 -5.79 21.37 26.95
N GLY A 80 -6.73 20.88 27.76
CA GLY A 80 -6.70 21.02 29.22
C GLY A 80 -6.91 22.45 29.75
N LEU A 81 -7.61 23.28 28.97
CA LEU A 81 -7.87 24.70 29.28
C LEU A 81 -9.17 24.92 30.07
N LEU A 82 -9.89 23.84 30.37
CA LEU A 82 -11.20 23.87 31.04
C LEU A 82 -11.09 23.83 32.58
N GLU A 83 -9.89 23.67 33.15
CA GLU A 83 -9.66 23.56 34.60
C GLU A 83 -10.11 24.79 35.42
N HIS A 84 -10.30 25.95 34.78
CA HIS A 84 -10.70 27.20 35.45
C HIS A 84 -12.17 27.58 35.29
N PHE A 85 -12.97 26.75 34.61
CA PHE A 85 -14.40 27.01 34.39
C PHE A 85 -15.22 25.89 35.06
N GLU A 86 -15.40 26.00 36.38
CA GLU A 86 -16.14 25.03 37.20
C GLU A 86 -17.61 24.88 36.74
N ASP A 87 -18.21 25.95 36.21
CA ASP A 87 -19.60 25.96 35.70
C ASP A 87 -19.82 25.18 34.38
N MET A 88 -18.76 24.73 33.72
CA MET A 88 -18.81 24.05 32.41
C MET A 88 -18.35 22.58 32.46
N GLN A 89 -18.11 22.05 33.68
CA GLN A 89 -17.75 20.66 33.95
C GLN A 89 -18.97 19.72 33.92
N ASP A 90 -19.83 19.82 32.92
CA ASP A 90 -20.95 18.90 32.77
C ASP A 90 -20.48 17.72 31.88
N PRO A 91 -20.20 16.51 32.44
CA PRO A 91 -19.54 15.43 31.71
C PRO A 91 -20.37 14.87 30.53
N LYS A 92 -21.65 15.25 30.41
CA LYS A 92 -22.53 14.90 29.29
C LYS A 92 -22.33 15.77 28.03
N GLN A 93 -21.70 16.94 28.16
CA GLN A 93 -21.46 17.86 27.02
C GLN A 93 -20.07 17.70 26.39
N VAL A 94 -19.14 17.07 27.10
CA VAL A 94 -17.76 16.82 26.66
C VAL A 94 -17.72 15.63 25.70
N LYS A 95 -18.22 15.82 24.47
CA LYS A 95 -17.85 14.92 23.37
C LYS A 95 -16.43 15.28 22.97
N GLN A 96 -15.50 14.34 23.15
CA GLN A 96 -14.12 14.48 22.70
C GLN A 96 -14.12 14.85 21.20
N HIS A 97 -13.66 16.04 20.87
CA HIS A 97 -13.49 16.45 19.48
C HIS A 97 -12.36 15.62 18.88
N LYS A 98 -12.68 14.82 17.84
CA LYS A 98 -11.67 14.10 17.06
C LYS A 98 -10.81 15.13 16.33
N ALA A 99 -9.51 15.15 16.65
CA ALA A 99 -8.54 15.99 15.96
C ALA A 99 -8.60 15.73 14.45
N PHE A 100 -8.58 16.80 13.65
CA PHE A 100 -8.65 16.77 12.19
C PHE A 100 -7.46 16.04 11.52
N ASN A 101 -6.41 15.73 12.29
CA ASN A 101 -5.24 14.97 11.84
C ASN A 101 -5.27 13.47 12.24
N GLY A 102 -6.38 12.97 12.78
CA GLY A 102 -6.63 11.54 12.88
C GLY A 102 -6.99 10.98 11.51
N ALA A 103 -5.98 10.75 10.67
CA ALA A 103 -6.12 10.09 9.37
C ALA A 103 -6.96 8.81 9.50
N SER A 104 -8.23 8.93 9.10
CA SER A 104 -9.11 7.87 8.60
C SER A 104 -8.76 6.41 8.98
N ASP A 105 -9.11 6.01 10.21
CA ASP A 105 -9.33 4.59 10.55
C ASP A 105 -10.46 3.93 9.73
N LYS A 106 -11.16 4.69 8.89
CA LYS A 106 -12.17 4.16 7.97
C LYS A 106 -11.56 3.36 6.81
N HIS A 107 -10.27 3.53 6.51
CA HIS A 107 -9.59 2.69 5.50
C HIS A 107 -9.01 1.39 6.08
N ILE A 108 -8.98 1.24 7.40
CA ILE A 108 -8.51 0.00 8.05
C ILE A 108 -9.61 -1.07 8.05
N ASN A 109 -10.88 -0.66 7.99
CA ASN A 109 -12.05 -1.55 7.91
C ASN A 109 -12.32 -2.10 6.49
N LYS A 110 -11.27 -2.26 5.67
CA LYS A 110 -11.28 -3.15 4.50
C LYS A 110 -10.04 -4.06 4.48
N SER A 111 -9.44 -4.31 5.65
CA SER A 111 -8.43 -5.35 5.80
C SER A 111 -9.13 -6.71 5.88
N LEU A 112 -9.50 -7.28 4.73
CA LEU A 112 -10.12 -8.61 4.66
C LEU A 112 -9.17 -9.72 5.14
N PHE A 113 -7.87 -9.51 4.97
CA PHE A 113 -6.79 -10.41 5.41
C PHE A 113 -5.93 -9.74 6.49
N LYS A 114 -5.23 -10.54 7.30
CA LYS A 114 -4.29 -10.04 8.31
C LYS A 114 -3.03 -9.45 7.65
N ASP A 115 -2.59 -10.04 6.53
CA ASP A 115 -1.45 -9.52 5.78
C ASP A 115 -1.83 -8.33 4.89
N LYS A 116 -1.12 -7.21 5.09
CA LYS A 116 -1.21 -6.00 4.26
C LYS A 116 -0.91 -6.26 2.78
N LYS A 117 0.00 -7.20 2.47
CA LYS A 117 0.35 -7.54 1.09
C LYS A 117 -0.80 -8.27 0.40
N LEU A 118 -1.49 -9.17 1.10
CA LEU A 118 -2.68 -9.84 0.58
C LEU A 118 -3.82 -8.85 0.34
N ASN A 119 -4.07 -7.90 1.24
CA ASN A 119 -5.10 -6.88 1.00
C ASN A 119 -4.82 -6.05 -0.27
N LYS A 120 -3.57 -5.61 -0.49
CA LYS A 120 -3.20 -4.91 -1.73
C LYS A 120 -3.45 -5.73 -2.98
N LEU A 121 -3.23 -7.04 -2.88
CA LEU A 121 -3.37 -7.94 -4.02
C LEU A 121 -4.85 -8.29 -4.27
N TRP A 122 -5.65 -8.35 -3.21
CA TRP A 122 -7.10 -8.43 -3.28
C TRP A 122 -7.72 -7.16 -3.90
N ASP A 123 -7.28 -5.97 -3.50
CA ASP A 123 -7.73 -4.71 -4.11
C ASP A 123 -7.45 -4.69 -5.62
N LYS A 124 -6.28 -5.18 -6.04
CA LYS A 124 -5.94 -5.33 -7.47
C LYS A 124 -6.87 -6.32 -8.16
N ALA A 125 -7.19 -7.44 -7.51
CA ALA A 125 -8.12 -8.40 -8.06
C ALA A 125 -9.54 -7.83 -8.19
N GLU A 126 -10.06 -7.11 -7.19
CA GLU A 126 -11.37 -6.44 -7.28
C GLU A 126 -11.42 -5.47 -8.47
N THR A 127 -10.33 -4.73 -8.73
CA THR A 127 -10.23 -3.84 -9.91
C THR A 127 -9.99 -4.59 -11.22
N GLY A 128 -9.58 -5.86 -11.14
CA GLY A 128 -9.15 -6.70 -12.27
C GLY A 128 -10.30 -7.22 -13.13
N GLY A 129 -11.56 -6.97 -12.76
CA GLY A 129 -12.73 -7.32 -13.59
C GLY A 129 -13.06 -8.81 -13.62
N PHE A 130 -12.63 -9.59 -12.62
CA PHE A 130 -13.01 -11.00 -12.48
C PHE A 130 -14.53 -11.15 -12.35
N THR A 131 -15.04 -12.28 -12.82
CA THR A 131 -16.42 -12.68 -12.54
C THR A 131 -16.61 -12.95 -11.04
N ALA A 132 -17.86 -12.92 -10.56
CA ALA A 132 -18.14 -13.14 -9.14
C ALA A 132 -17.69 -14.54 -8.65
N GLU A 133 -17.81 -15.56 -9.51
CA GLU A 133 -17.37 -16.93 -9.22
C GLU A 133 -15.83 -17.03 -9.14
N GLU A 134 -15.12 -16.43 -10.10
CA GLU A 134 -13.66 -16.38 -10.09
C GLU A 134 -13.13 -15.61 -8.88
N LEU A 135 -13.78 -14.52 -8.50
CA LEU A 135 -13.42 -13.72 -7.34
C LEU A 135 -13.65 -14.48 -6.03
N GLN A 136 -14.71 -15.30 -5.94
CA GLN A 136 -14.92 -16.18 -4.80
C GLN A 136 -13.84 -17.26 -4.70
N ALA A 137 -13.53 -17.95 -5.80
CA ALA A 137 -12.46 -18.95 -5.83
C ALA A 137 -11.09 -18.32 -5.48
N LEU A 138 -10.82 -17.11 -5.97
CA LEU A 138 -9.61 -16.37 -5.61
C LEU A 138 -9.61 -16.01 -4.12
N LYS A 139 -10.75 -15.63 -3.54
CA LYS A 139 -10.86 -15.35 -2.10
C LYS A 139 -10.53 -16.57 -1.25
N GLU A 140 -10.99 -17.75 -1.66
CA GLU A 140 -10.68 -19.02 -0.99
C GLU A 140 -9.17 -19.30 -1.04
N GLU A 141 -8.54 -19.12 -2.20
CA GLU A 141 -7.09 -19.27 -2.37
C GLU A 141 -6.28 -18.27 -1.52
N PHE A 142 -6.72 -17.02 -1.41
CA PHE A 142 -6.12 -16.02 -0.54
C PHE A 142 -6.27 -16.37 0.95
N THR A 143 -7.42 -16.93 1.33
CA THR A 143 -7.68 -17.38 2.71
C THR A 143 -6.75 -18.54 3.06
N HIS A 144 -6.64 -19.53 2.17
CA HIS A 144 -5.71 -20.64 2.34
C HIS A 144 -4.25 -20.17 2.39
N HIS A 145 -3.89 -19.12 1.66
CA HIS A 145 -2.56 -18.51 1.75
C HIS A 145 -2.31 -17.85 3.10
N GLN A 146 -3.30 -17.13 3.64
CA GLN A 146 -3.24 -16.56 4.99
C GLN A 146 -3.08 -17.66 6.05
N GLU A 147 -3.80 -18.78 5.91
CA GLU A 147 -3.66 -19.93 6.81
C GLU A 147 -2.25 -20.53 6.75
N LYS A 148 -1.63 -20.63 5.57
CA LYS A 148 -0.24 -21.08 5.43
C LYS A 148 0.75 -20.15 6.12
N ILE A 149 0.54 -18.83 6.01
CA ILE A 149 1.35 -17.82 6.70
C ILE A 149 1.20 -17.98 8.22
N ASP A 150 -0.03 -18.12 8.71
CA ASP A 150 -0.32 -18.29 10.14
C ASP A 150 0.30 -19.59 10.68
N GLN A 151 0.24 -20.70 9.91
CA GLN A 151 0.91 -21.96 10.24
C GLN A 151 2.43 -21.79 10.31
N TYR A 152 3.03 -21.07 9.37
CA TYR A 152 4.47 -20.80 9.39
C TYR A 152 4.89 -19.98 10.61
N HIS A 153 4.12 -18.95 10.98
CA HIS A 153 4.38 -18.18 12.20
C HIS A 153 4.23 -19.04 13.45
N SER A 154 3.22 -19.90 13.55
CA SER A 154 3.10 -20.83 14.67
C SER A 154 4.26 -21.82 14.75
N LEU A 155 4.75 -22.33 13.61
CA LEU A 155 5.94 -23.18 13.57
C LEU A 155 7.21 -22.42 14.01
N LEU A 156 7.32 -21.15 13.63
CA LEU A 156 8.43 -20.30 14.04
C LEU A 156 8.42 -20.07 15.55
N ASP A 157 7.27 -19.72 16.12
CA ASP A 157 7.07 -19.56 17.56
C ASP A 157 7.39 -20.86 18.33
N GLN A 158 6.99 -22.02 17.80
CA GLN A 158 7.29 -23.33 18.41
C GLN A 158 8.77 -23.71 18.37
N VAL A 159 9.52 -23.23 17.36
CA VAL A 159 10.96 -23.47 17.25
C VAL A 159 11.70 -22.51 18.18
N GLU A 160 11.30 -21.24 18.23
CA GLU A 160 11.86 -20.22 19.11
C GLU A 160 11.64 -20.54 20.60
N SER A 161 10.42 -20.94 20.97
CA SER A 161 10.09 -21.31 22.36
C SER A 161 10.83 -22.56 22.85
N LYS A 162 11.29 -23.42 21.93
CA LYS A 162 12.08 -24.62 22.26
C LYS A 162 13.59 -24.39 22.25
N SER A 163 14.04 -23.26 21.72
CA SER A 163 15.45 -22.85 21.81
C SER A 163 15.80 -22.15 23.12
N ASP A 164 14.82 -21.60 23.83
CA ASP A 164 15.04 -20.99 25.16
C ASP A 164 15.39 -22.04 26.24
N ASP A 165 15.01 -23.31 26.06
CA ASP A 165 15.29 -24.42 26.99
C ASP A 165 16.63 -25.13 26.73
N LYS A 166 17.52 -24.57 25.91
CA LYS A 166 18.85 -25.16 25.67
C LYS A 166 19.95 -24.13 25.82
N GLU A 167 20.42 -24.00 27.05
CA GLU A 167 21.85 -23.96 27.41
C GLU A 167 22.78 -23.35 26.33
N ALA A 168 22.55 -22.09 25.96
CA ALA A 168 23.50 -21.35 25.15
C ALA A 168 24.69 -20.98 26.05
N ASN A 169 25.59 -21.95 26.26
CA ASN A 169 26.93 -21.91 26.88
C ASN A 169 27.20 -22.96 27.98
N SER A 170 26.44 -24.06 28.07
CA SER A 170 26.86 -25.20 28.92
C SER A 170 27.88 -26.05 28.16
N VAL A 171 29.10 -26.16 28.69
CA VAL A 171 30.14 -27.08 28.22
C VAL A 171 30.18 -28.27 29.16
N ASP A 172 29.04 -28.95 29.35
CA ASP A 172 28.99 -30.14 30.19
C ASP A 172 28.14 -31.23 29.54
N ASP A 173 28.41 -32.49 29.89
CA ASP A 173 27.82 -33.74 29.36
C ASP A 173 28.29 -34.26 28.00
N ALA A 174 29.34 -33.71 27.39
CA ALA A 174 29.93 -34.36 26.19
C ALA A 174 30.61 -35.70 26.52
N LEU A 175 31.11 -35.88 27.75
CA LEU A 175 31.85 -37.08 28.16
C LEU A 175 30.95 -38.23 28.66
N ASP A 176 29.82 -37.93 29.30
CA ASP A 176 28.89 -38.97 29.80
C ASP A 176 28.08 -39.65 28.68
N ARG A 177 27.90 -38.97 27.54
CA ARG A 177 27.24 -39.54 26.34
C ARG A 177 28.00 -40.70 25.70
N PHE A 178 29.32 -40.75 25.85
CA PHE A 178 30.14 -41.82 25.26
C PHE A 178 30.12 -43.13 26.05
N ASN A 179 29.62 -43.12 27.30
CA ASN A 179 29.58 -44.30 28.16
C ASN A 179 28.24 -45.06 28.15
N THR A 180 27.21 -44.54 27.47
CA THR A 180 25.87 -45.15 27.47
C THR A 180 25.55 -45.73 26.10
N ILE A 181 25.60 -47.06 25.96
CA ILE A 181 25.18 -47.80 24.74
C ILE A 181 23.65 -47.92 24.75
N GLN A 182 22.95 -46.80 24.73
CA GLN A 182 21.51 -46.79 24.49
C GLN A 182 21.29 -46.13 23.14
N GLU A 183 20.55 -46.80 22.24
CA GLU A 183 20.03 -46.26 20.99
C GLU A 183 19.09 -45.08 21.32
N MET A 184 19.66 -43.93 21.68
CA MET A 184 18.95 -42.68 21.76
C MET A 184 18.96 -42.09 20.35
N GLU A 185 17.75 -41.98 19.79
CA GLU A 185 17.47 -41.26 18.54
C GLU A 185 18.24 -39.93 18.52
N GLU A 186 19.13 -39.77 17.53
CA GLU A 186 20.05 -38.64 17.48
C GLU A 186 19.31 -37.29 17.53
N PRO A 187 19.45 -36.49 18.60
CA PRO A 187 18.71 -35.23 18.77
C PRO A 187 19.07 -34.16 17.72
N GLY A 188 20.13 -34.38 16.93
CA GLY A 188 20.53 -33.51 15.82
C GLY A 188 19.67 -33.65 14.56
N LYS A 189 19.07 -34.83 14.32
CA LYS A 189 18.24 -35.08 13.12
C LYS A 189 16.93 -34.31 13.17
N ASP A 190 16.34 -34.18 14.36
CA ASP A 190 15.08 -33.45 14.57
C ASP A 190 15.21 -31.95 14.33
N TYR A 191 16.34 -31.35 14.72
CA TYR A 191 16.59 -29.93 14.49
C TYR A 191 16.80 -29.64 12.99
N LEU A 192 17.60 -30.46 12.31
CA LEU A 192 17.80 -30.40 10.86
C LEU A 192 16.48 -30.59 10.09
N HIS A 193 15.65 -31.53 10.52
CA HIS A 193 14.34 -31.77 9.93
C HIS A 193 13.40 -30.56 10.11
N LYS A 194 13.35 -29.97 11.31
CA LYS A 194 12.56 -28.75 11.58
C LYS A 194 13.05 -27.54 10.81
N ALA A 195 14.37 -27.34 10.71
CA ALA A 195 14.96 -26.25 9.93
C ALA A 195 14.66 -26.40 8.43
N ASN A 196 14.76 -27.62 7.89
CA ASN A 196 14.38 -27.90 6.51
C ASN A 196 12.88 -27.67 6.28
N LEU A 197 12.03 -28.14 7.20
CA LEU A 197 10.58 -27.89 7.15
C LEU A 197 10.28 -26.39 7.14
N LEU A 198 10.92 -25.59 7.99
CA LEU A 198 10.74 -24.14 8.04
C LEU A 198 11.14 -23.49 6.71
N ARG A 199 12.27 -23.91 6.13
CA ARG A 199 12.74 -23.42 4.84
C ARG A 199 11.78 -23.77 3.71
N ASP A 200 11.26 -25.00 3.71
CA ASP A 200 10.32 -25.48 2.69
C ASP A 200 8.99 -24.73 2.80
N ARG A 201 8.45 -24.55 4.02
CA ARG A 201 7.24 -23.73 4.25
C ARG A 201 7.43 -22.28 3.83
N HIS A 202 8.59 -21.68 4.11
CA HIS A 202 8.88 -20.32 3.67
C HIS A 202 8.92 -20.22 2.13
N ARG A 203 9.48 -21.22 1.46
CA ARG A 203 9.49 -21.31 -0.01
C ARG A 203 8.07 -21.47 -0.55
N ASP A 204 7.26 -22.34 0.02
CA ASP A 204 5.87 -22.56 -0.38
C ASP A 204 5.02 -21.28 -0.25
N ILE A 205 5.24 -20.50 0.81
CA ILE A 205 4.58 -19.20 0.99
C ILE A 205 5.04 -18.21 -0.08
N ARG A 206 6.34 -18.15 -0.38
CA ARG A 206 6.84 -17.27 -1.44
C ARG A 206 6.25 -17.64 -2.80
N ASP A 207 6.34 -18.91 -3.18
CA ASP A 207 5.88 -19.42 -4.47
C ASP A 207 4.35 -19.28 -4.60
N GLY A 208 3.61 -19.50 -3.50
CA GLY A 208 2.17 -19.29 -3.41
C GLY A 208 1.78 -17.82 -3.58
N TYR A 209 2.50 -16.89 -2.95
CA TYR A 209 2.27 -15.46 -3.10
C TYR A 209 2.55 -15.00 -4.54
N ASP A 210 3.64 -15.46 -5.15
CA ASP A 210 3.97 -15.14 -6.54
C ASP A 210 2.90 -15.68 -7.51
N ARG A 211 2.37 -16.89 -7.25
CA ARG A 211 1.24 -17.43 -8.02
C ARG A 211 0.01 -16.53 -7.90
N LEU A 212 -0.42 -16.20 -6.68
CA LEU A 212 -1.55 -15.29 -6.45
C LEU A 212 -1.32 -13.94 -7.13
N HIS A 213 -0.10 -13.43 -7.07
CA HIS A 213 0.25 -12.15 -7.67
C HIS A 213 0.09 -12.17 -9.19
N ARG A 214 0.53 -13.25 -9.84
CA ARG A 214 0.33 -13.43 -11.29
C ARG A 214 -1.13 -13.54 -11.65
N ILE A 215 -1.93 -14.28 -10.89
CA ILE A 215 -3.37 -14.44 -11.15
C ILE A 215 -4.06 -13.09 -11.01
N ALA A 216 -3.88 -12.40 -9.89
CA ALA A 216 -4.48 -11.09 -9.65
C ALA A 216 -4.06 -10.04 -10.69
N ALA A 217 -2.82 -10.11 -11.19
CA ALA A 217 -2.33 -9.21 -12.23
C ALA A 217 -2.84 -9.54 -13.64
N LYS A 218 -3.27 -10.79 -13.90
CA LYS A 218 -3.77 -11.28 -15.20
C LYS A 218 -5.30 -11.26 -15.29
N GLY A 219 -5.97 -10.43 -14.48
CA GLY A 219 -7.43 -10.34 -14.52
C GLY A 219 -7.98 -9.94 -15.90
N PRO A 220 -9.28 -10.12 -16.16
CA PRO A 220 -9.92 -9.76 -17.44
C PRO A 220 -9.69 -8.29 -17.88
N ASN A 221 -9.58 -7.37 -16.92
CA ASN A 221 -9.24 -5.95 -17.17
C ASN A 221 -7.73 -5.68 -17.13
N SER A 222 -6.89 -6.70 -16.98
CA SER A 222 -5.45 -6.52 -17.17
C SER A 222 -5.24 -6.03 -18.60
N LYS A 223 -4.35 -5.04 -18.76
CA LYS A 223 -3.91 -4.61 -20.08
C LYS A 223 -3.46 -5.89 -20.80
N GLU A 224 -4.18 -6.29 -21.85
CA GLU A 224 -3.97 -7.57 -22.52
C GLU A 224 -2.51 -7.78 -22.93
N PHE A 225 -1.82 -6.67 -23.19
CA PHE A 225 -0.39 -6.60 -23.45
C PHE A 225 0.26 -5.62 -22.45
N ILE A 226 1.49 -5.90 -22.02
CA ILE A 226 2.34 -5.04 -21.19
C ILE A 226 3.03 -3.98 -22.07
N GLU A 227 3.42 -4.38 -23.29
CA GLU A 227 4.21 -3.59 -24.21
C GLU A 227 3.36 -2.56 -24.98
N PRO A 228 3.66 -1.25 -24.87
CA PRO A 228 2.85 -0.20 -25.50
C PRO A 228 2.72 -0.33 -27.03
N LYS A 229 3.76 -0.84 -27.70
CA LYS A 229 3.73 -1.07 -29.15
C LYS A 229 2.72 -2.16 -29.54
N VAL A 230 2.64 -3.22 -28.74
CA VAL A 230 1.70 -4.34 -28.97
C VAL A 230 0.28 -3.88 -28.69
N GLN A 231 0.08 -3.08 -27.63
CA GLN A 231 -1.20 -2.43 -27.34
C GLN A 231 -1.68 -1.53 -28.49
N GLY A 232 -0.76 -0.75 -29.08
CA GLY A 232 -1.06 0.09 -30.24
C GLY A 232 -1.55 -0.74 -31.42
N LEU A 233 -0.82 -1.80 -31.78
CA LEU A 233 -1.22 -2.73 -32.84
C LEU A 233 -2.57 -3.39 -32.55
N TRP A 234 -2.81 -3.82 -31.31
CA TRP A 234 -4.08 -4.41 -30.90
C TRP A 234 -5.24 -3.42 -31.03
N THR A 235 -5.05 -2.17 -30.62
CA THR A 235 -6.08 -1.13 -30.72
C THR A 235 -6.46 -0.87 -32.18
N ILE A 236 -5.46 -0.83 -33.07
CA ILE A 236 -5.70 -0.66 -34.52
C ILE A 236 -6.38 -1.89 -35.10
N ALA A 237 -6.00 -3.09 -34.66
CA ALA A 237 -6.64 -4.32 -35.09
C ALA A 237 -8.10 -4.43 -34.63
N VAL A 238 -8.43 -4.04 -33.40
CA VAL A 238 -9.81 -4.02 -32.89
C VAL A 238 -10.67 -2.99 -33.66
N ASN A 239 -10.07 -1.89 -34.09
CA ASN A 239 -10.72 -0.88 -34.92
C ASN A 239 -10.76 -1.24 -36.42
N ALA A 240 -10.14 -2.35 -36.82
CA ALA A 240 -10.20 -2.85 -38.19
C ALA A 240 -11.27 -3.94 -38.31
N ASP A 241 -11.80 -4.15 -39.52
CA ASP A 241 -12.89 -5.11 -39.75
C ASP A 241 -12.35 -6.55 -39.86
N PHE A 242 -11.78 -7.06 -38.77
CA PHE A 242 -11.45 -8.47 -38.62
C PHE A 242 -12.65 -9.27 -38.13
N THR A 243 -12.76 -10.52 -38.59
CA THR A 243 -13.71 -11.46 -37.99
C THR A 243 -13.26 -11.87 -36.59
N ALA A 244 -14.19 -12.35 -35.74
CA ALA A 244 -13.85 -12.75 -34.38
C ALA A 244 -12.78 -13.87 -34.31
N GLU A 245 -12.78 -14.80 -35.28
CA GLU A 245 -11.76 -15.86 -35.38
C GLU A 245 -10.39 -15.31 -35.80
N GLU A 246 -10.35 -14.39 -36.77
CA GLU A 246 -9.11 -13.72 -37.20
C GLU A 246 -8.53 -12.85 -36.09
N LEU A 247 -9.39 -12.17 -35.32
CA LEU A 247 -8.99 -11.33 -34.20
C LEU A 247 -8.39 -12.16 -33.07
N GLU A 248 -8.95 -13.33 -32.74
CA GLU A 248 -8.34 -14.24 -31.76
C GLU A 248 -7.02 -14.83 -32.28
N SER A 249 -6.96 -15.19 -33.57
CA SER A 249 -5.70 -15.65 -34.20
C SER A 249 -4.61 -14.57 -34.10
N LEU A 250 -4.96 -13.31 -34.40
CA LEU A 250 -4.06 -12.17 -34.29
C LEU A 250 -3.68 -11.89 -32.83
N ARG A 251 -4.60 -12.08 -31.88
CA ARG A 251 -4.35 -11.97 -30.44
C ARG A 251 -3.25 -12.94 -30.00
N VAL A 252 -3.35 -14.20 -30.42
CA VAL A 252 -2.35 -15.23 -30.13
C VAL A 252 -1.00 -14.88 -30.78
N GLU A 253 -0.99 -14.41 -32.03
CA GLU A 253 0.22 -13.95 -32.71
C GLU A 253 0.89 -12.78 -31.97
N LEU A 254 0.13 -11.77 -31.55
CA LEU A 254 0.61 -10.63 -30.76
C LEU A 254 1.14 -11.06 -29.39
N MET A 255 0.50 -12.02 -28.74
CA MET A 255 1.00 -12.63 -27.49
C MET A 255 2.34 -13.34 -27.69
N HIS A 256 2.54 -14.03 -28.82
CA HIS A 256 3.82 -14.64 -29.14
C HIS A 256 4.90 -13.59 -29.44
N TYR A 257 4.55 -12.51 -30.15
CA TYR A 257 5.44 -11.39 -30.40
C TYR A 257 5.88 -10.72 -29.10
N GLU A 258 4.95 -10.41 -28.19
CA GLU A 258 5.25 -9.83 -26.88
C GLU A 258 6.17 -10.73 -26.04
N ASN A 259 5.85 -12.02 -25.94
CA ASN A 259 6.68 -12.99 -25.22
C ASN A 259 8.11 -13.03 -25.77
N ARG A 260 8.28 -12.89 -27.10
CA ARG A 260 9.59 -12.86 -27.73
C ARG A 260 10.32 -11.54 -27.47
N LEU A 261 9.61 -10.42 -27.42
CA LEU A 261 10.14 -9.10 -27.06
C LEU A 261 10.63 -9.08 -25.60
N LEU A 262 9.84 -9.62 -24.68
CA LEU A 262 10.22 -9.75 -23.26
C LEU A 262 11.45 -10.64 -23.07
N LYS A 263 11.52 -11.78 -23.78
CA LYS A 263 12.73 -12.64 -23.79
C LYS A 263 13.95 -11.89 -24.32
N LEU A 264 13.79 -11.08 -25.38
CA LEU A 264 14.88 -10.27 -25.92
C LEU A 264 15.38 -9.24 -24.89
N ARG A 265 14.47 -8.53 -24.21
CA ARG A 265 14.82 -7.61 -23.12
C ARG A 265 15.55 -8.31 -21.97
N HIS A 266 15.10 -9.50 -21.59
CA HIS A 266 15.79 -10.31 -20.58
C HIS A 266 17.22 -10.65 -21.01
N MET A 267 17.42 -11.10 -22.25
CA MET A 267 18.76 -11.39 -22.76
C MET A 267 19.66 -10.15 -22.80
N HIS A 268 19.12 -8.97 -23.14
CA HIS A 268 19.86 -7.71 -23.04
C HIS A 268 20.26 -7.39 -21.61
N ALA A 269 19.33 -7.49 -20.66
CA ALA A 269 19.59 -7.24 -19.24
C ALA A 269 20.65 -8.20 -18.67
N GLU A 270 20.59 -9.49 -19.04
CA GLU A 270 21.59 -10.48 -18.65
C GLU A 270 22.97 -10.18 -19.27
N ALA A 271 23.02 -9.72 -20.52
CA ALA A 271 24.28 -9.32 -21.15
C ALA A 271 24.91 -8.11 -20.45
N GLU A 272 24.10 -7.12 -20.08
CA GLU A 272 24.54 -5.92 -19.36
C GLU A 272 25.03 -6.25 -17.95
N LEU A 273 24.27 -7.03 -17.18
CA LEU A 273 24.67 -7.50 -15.84
C LEU A 273 25.92 -8.38 -15.91
N GLY A 274 25.99 -9.26 -16.92
CA GLY A 274 27.14 -10.11 -17.19
C GLY A 274 28.39 -9.31 -17.57
N SER A 275 28.23 -8.19 -18.28
CA SER A 275 29.30 -7.25 -18.63
C SER A 275 29.78 -6.48 -17.40
N ASN A 276 28.87 -5.95 -16.58
CA ASN A 276 29.21 -5.20 -15.36
C ASN A 276 29.90 -6.06 -14.28
N ARG A 277 29.54 -7.34 -14.15
CA ARG A 277 30.25 -8.28 -13.25
C ARG A 277 31.67 -8.61 -13.72
N ARG A 278 31.93 -8.50 -15.03
CA ARG A 278 33.23 -8.80 -15.65
C ARG A 278 34.10 -7.57 -15.82
N SER A 279 33.55 -6.37 -16.00
CA SER A 279 34.33 -5.12 -16.05
C SER A 279 35.12 -4.85 -14.75
N GLY A 280 34.64 -5.35 -13.60
CA GLY A 280 35.39 -5.33 -12.34
C GLY A 280 36.55 -6.32 -12.23
N LYS A 281 36.69 -7.28 -13.17
CA LYS A 281 37.66 -8.39 -13.11
C LYS A 281 38.52 -8.56 -14.37
N GLU A 282 38.14 -7.96 -15.50
CA GLU A 282 38.62 -8.33 -16.84
C GLU A 282 39.13 -7.13 -17.67
N SER A 283 39.87 -6.20 -17.05
CA SER A 283 40.59 -5.14 -17.80
C SER A 283 41.81 -5.64 -18.58
N MET A 284 42.09 -6.96 -18.64
CA MET A 284 43.38 -7.50 -19.10
C MET A 284 43.30 -8.62 -20.17
N VAL A 285 42.11 -9.10 -20.55
CA VAL A 285 41.98 -10.14 -21.60
C VAL A 285 40.80 -9.77 -22.49
N GLY A 286 40.99 -9.76 -23.81
CA GLY A 286 40.00 -9.33 -24.80
C GLY A 286 38.65 -10.04 -24.68
N LYS A 287 37.62 -9.52 -25.39
CA LYS A 287 36.24 -10.07 -25.40
C LYS A 287 36.27 -11.60 -25.45
N THR A 288 35.87 -12.24 -24.35
CA THR A 288 35.78 -13.70 -24.25
C THR A 288 34.81 -14.23 -25.32
N GLU A 289 35.17 -15.29 -26.03
CA GLU A 289 34.41 -15.88 -27.14
C GLU A 289 32.91 -16.09 -26.80
N GLY A 290 32.61 -16.48 -25.55
CA GLY A 290 31.24 -16.62 -25.06
C GLY A 290 30.42 -15.33 -25.03
N LEU A 291 31.03 -14.16 -24.81
CA LEU A 291 30.34 -12.86 -24.89
C LEU A 291 29.95 -12.54 -26.33
N GLN A 292 30.84 -12.84 -27.28
CA GLN A 292 30.57 -12.59 -28.70
C GLN A 292 29.46 -13.51 -29.22
N MET A 293 29.45 -14.78 -28.81
CA MET A 293 28.34 -15.71 -29.10
C MET A 293 27.00 -15.25 -28.50
N MET A 294 27.02 -14.70 -27.28
CA MET A 294 25.82 -14.14 -26.65
C MET A 294 25.31 -12.89 -27.39
N GLU A 295 26.22 -11.97 -27.76
CA GLU A 295 25.90 -10.77 -28.53
C GLU A 295 25.31 -11.12 -29.90
N ASP A 296 25.87 -12.12 -30.59
CA ASP A 296 25.38 -12.59 -31.88
C ASP A 296 24.02 -13.29 -31.77
N ASN A 297 23.76 -14.03 -30.69
CA ASN A 297 22.44 -14.60 -30.43
C ASN A 297 21.40 -13.50 -30.19
N ILE A 298 21.73 -12.48 -29.39
CA ILE A 298 20.87 -11.31 -29.16
C ILE A 298 20.54 -10.62 -30.49
N LYS A 299 21.53 -10.37 -31.35
CA LYS A 299 21.32 -9.78 -32.69
C LYS A 299 20.39 -10.65 -33.55
N LYS A 300 20.57 -11.96 -33.55
CA LYS A 300 19.69 -12.89 -34.29
C LYS A 300 18.26 -12.85 -33.78
N GLN A 301 18.06 -12.80 -32.46
CA GLN A 301 16.72 -12.73 -31.87
C GLN A 301 16.08 -11.36 -32.12
N ALA A 302 16.84 -10.27 -32.07
CA ALA A 302 16.39 -8.93 -32.41
C ALA A 302 15.84 -8.87 -33.84
N ARG A 303 16.60 -9.35 -34.83
CA ARG A 303 16.15 -9.41 -36.24
C ARG A 303 14.87 -10.23 -36.42
N LYS A 304 14.73 -11.34 -35.69
CA LYS A 304 13.50 -12.17 -35.74
C LYS A 304 12.31 -11.44 -35.13
N VAL A 305 12.50 -10.71 -34.04
CA VAL A 305 11.45 -9.89 -33.41
C VAL A 305 11.06 -8.73 -34.32
N GLU A 306 12.02 -8.04 -34.94
CA GLU A 306 11.76 -6.98 -35.92
C GLU A 306 10.99 -7.50 -37.14
N LYS A 307 11.37 -8.66 -37.67
CA LYS A 307 10.64 -9.27 -38.78
C LYS A 307 9.18 -9.58 -38.39
N LEU A 308 8.97 -10.23 -37.25
CA LEU A 308 7.61 -10.51 -36.75
C LEU A 308 6.81 -9.23 -36.53
N HIS A 309 7.45 -8.17 -36.02
CA HIS A 309 6.81 -6.87 -35.85
C HIS A 309 6.32 -6.32 -37.19
N PHE A 310 7.19 -6.29 -38.19
CA PHE A 310 6.88 -5.79 -39.52
C PHE A 310 5.78 -6.62 -40.20
N ASP A 311 5.84 -7.95 -40.10
CA ASP A 311 4.83 -8.85 -40.66
C ASP A 311 3.45 -8.59 -40.03
N LEU A 312 3.38 -8.43 -38.71
CA LEU A 312 2.14 -8.12 -37.97
C LEU A 312 1.61 -6.72 -38.28
N GLU A 313 2.48 -5.71 -38.26
CA GLU A 313 2.13 -4.34 -38.59
C GLU A 313 1.58 -4.24 -40.00
N THR A 314 2.24 -4.87 -40.98
CA THR A 314 1.78 -4.90 -42.38
C THR A 314 0.42 -5.56 -42.51
N LYS A 315 0.21 -6.72 -41.87
CA LYS A 315 -1.07 -7.46 -41.89
C LYS A 315 -2.22 -6.63 -41.30
N ILE A 316 -1.97 -5.94 -40.19
CA ILE A 316 -2.96 -5.08 -39.51
C ILE A 316 -3.24 -3.83 -40.35
N MET A 317 -2.21 -3.16 -40.85
CA MET A 317 -2.34 -1.92 -41.65
C MET A 317 -3.05 -2.16 -42.97
N GLN A 318 -2.74 -3.26 -43.67
CA GLN A 318 -3.41 -3.60 -44.94
C GLN A 318 -4.93 -3.68 -44.76
N ARG A 319 -5.39 -4.39 -43.73
CA ARG A 319 -6.81 -4.56 -43.44
C ARG A 319 -7.46 -3.28 -42.91
N HIS A 320 -6.71 -2.45 -42.19
CA HIS A 320 -7.20 -1.16 -41.71
C HIS A 320 -7.34 -0.12 -42.84
N ILE A 321 -6.51 -0.17 -43.88
CA ILE A 321 -6.56 0.73 -45.05
C ILE A 321 -7.63 0.29 -46.07
N GLU A 322 -8.02 -0.99 -46.07
CA GLU A 322 -9.12 -1.50 -46.90
C GLU A 322 -10.52 -0.99 -46.45
N LEU A 323 -10.59 -0.17 -45.39
CA LEU A 323 -11.79 0.46 -44.84
C LEU A 323 -11.98 1.91 -45.32
#